data_AF-A0A542UTU8-F1
#
_entry.id   AF-A0A542UTU8-F1
#
_cell.length_a   1.000
_cell.length_b   1.000
_cell.length_c   1.000
_cell.angle_alpha   90.00
_cell.angle_beta   90.00
_cell.angle_gamma   90.00
#
_symmetry.space_group_name_H-M   'P 1'
#
loop_
_entity.id
_entity.type
_entity.pdbx_description
1 polymer ?
#
loop_
_entity_poly.entity_id
_entity_poly.type
_entity_poly.pdbx_seq_one_letter_code
_entity_poly.pdbx_strand_id
1 'polypeptide(L)'
;MRKRVATGVVLVLSLVAACGSPAQPETETVDDAFAGIVAEAEAAGADEEQLDALADGVVTYDEYETSMQRAFACMRDQGFTVTVNGTKESRGVTLLDFQVAGTTAATDLATDAGRALMEDCTERHSAAVDTSWQALSPDAVAFNDRLEAALAPPLLECLRGYDVDVPDDATMHELVLHSQDLLVRDESKDCLTDVGYFTWNG
;
A
#
# COMPACT_ATOMS: atom_id res chain seq x y z
N MET A 1 -1.20 -73.92 16.65
CA MET A 1 -1.37 -74.22 15.22
C MET A 1 -1.31 -72.92 14.42
N ARG A 2 -0.31 -72.79 13.54
CA ARG A 2 -0.05 -71.61 12.71
C ARG A 2 -0.97 -71.61 11.48
N LYS A 3 -1.52 -70.45 11.12
CA LYS A 3 -1.77 -69.95 9.75
C LYS A 3 -2.45 -68.58 9.86
N ARG A 4 -1.76 -67.50 9.49
CA ARG A 4 -2.41 -66.27 9.05
C ARG A 4 -1.78 -65.84 7.74
N VAL A 5 -2.69 -65.62 6.80
CA VAL A 5 -2.51 -65.48 5.36
C VAL A 5 -2.02 -64.07 5.06
N ALA A 6 -1.02 -63.96 4.20
CA ALA A 6 -0.57 -62.72 3.61
C ALA A 6 -1.44 -62.43 2.37
N THR A 7 -2.13 -61.29 2.36
CA THR A 7 -2.79 -60.76 1.17
C THR A 7 -2.33 -59.31 1.02
N GLY A 8 -1.43 -59.10 0.06
CA GLY A 8 -0.91 -57.78 -0.30
C GLY A 8 -1.93 -56.99 -1.09
N VAL A 9 -2.04 -55.70 -0.77
CA VAL A 9 -2.72 -54.69 -1.58
C VAL A 9 -1.64 -53.81 -2.16
N VAL A 10 -1.41 -53.92 -3.47
CA VAL A 10 -0.56 -53.02 -4.24
C VAL A 10 -1.38 -51.77 -4.54
N LEU A 11 -1.08 -50.69 -3.83
CA LEU A 11 -1.68 -49.37 -4.05
C LEU A 11 -0.87 -48.64 -5.13
N VAL A 12 -1.41 -48.55 -6.34
CA VAL A 12 -0.83 -47.79 -7.45
C VAL A 12 -1.14 -46.31 -7.20
N LEU A 13 -0.16 -45.57 -6.67
CA LEU A 13 -0.20 -44.10 -6.61
C LEU A 13 0.11 -43.53 -8.00
N SER A 14 -0.94 -43.17 -8.73
CA SER A 14 -0.85 -42.34 -9.94
C SER A 14 -0.57 -40.88 -9.53
N LEU A 15 0.71 -40.55 -9.35
CA LEU A 15 1.19 -39.18 -9.22
C LEU A 15 1.01 -38.47 -10.58
N VAL A 16 -0.13 -37.79 -10.75
CA VAL A 16 -0.33 -36.86 -11.85
C VAL A 16 0.51 -35.62 -11.53
N ALA A 17 1.74 -35.60 -12.06
CA ALA A 17 2.56 -34.41 -12.14
C ALA A 17 1.92 -33.44 -13.14
N ALA A 18 0.94 -32.66 -12.67
CA ALA A 18 0.48 -31.48 -13.37
C ALA A 18 1.58 -30.41 -13.25
N CYS A 19 2.51 -30.42 -14.21
CA CYS A 19 3.34 -29.26 -14.50
C CYS A 19 2.42 -28.15 -15.01
N GLY A 20 1.79 -27.42 -14.10
CA GLY A 20 1.18 -26.14 -14.41
C GLY A 20 2.32 -25.20 -14.76
N SER A 21 2.41 -24.78 -16.02
CA SER A 21 3.22 -23.63 -16.38
C SER A 21 2.84 -22.50 -15.42
N PRO A 22 3.79 -21.90 -14.69
CA PRO A 22 3.49 -20.71 -13.92
C PRO A 22 2.95 -19.69 -14.92
N ALA A 23 1.68 -19.30 -14.74
CA ALA A 23 1.13 -18.19 -15.48
C ALA A 23 2.07 -17.01 -15.24
N GLN A 24 2.66 -16.48 -16.31
CA GLN A 24 3.43 -15.26 -16.19
C GLN A 24 2.49 -14.19 -15.62
N PRO A 25 2.93 -13.42 -14.61
CA PRO A 25 2.13 -12.31 -14.11
C PRO A 25 1.83 -11.40 -15.30
N GLU A 26 0.54 -11.20 -15.58
CA GLU A 26 0.11 -10.23 -16.58
C GLU A 26 0.55 -8.85 -16.07
N THR A 27 1.16 -8.05 -16.94
CA THR A 27 1.58 -6.69 -16.60
C THR A 27 0.33 -5.88 -16.33
N GLU A 28 0.07 -5.60 -15.06
CA GLU A 28 -1.05 -4.76 -14.61
C GLU A 28 -0.89 -3.37 -15.22
N THR A 29 -1.92 -2.90 -15.93
CA THR A 29 -1.93 -1.55 -16.49
C THR A 29 -2.34 -0.54 -15.42
N VAL A 30 -2.05 0.75 -15.65
CA VAL A 30 -2.55 1.82 -14.76
C VAL A 30 -4.07 1.80 -14.68
N ASP A 31 -4.75 1.49 -15.80
CA ASP A 31 -6.20 1.37 -15.85
C ASP A 31 -6.70 0.19 -15.00
N ASP A 32 -5.98 -0.94 -14.97
CA ASP A 32 -6.32 -2.09 -14.13
C ASP A 32 -6.15 -1.79 -12.63
N ALA A 33 -5.04 -1.13 -12.27
CA ALA A 33 -4.77 -0.72 -10.90
C ALA A 33 -5.86 0.25 -10.40
N PHE A 34 -6.25 1.20 -11.25
CA PHE A 34 -7.30 2.17 -10.94
C PHE A 34 -8.68 1.49 -10.79
N ALA A 35 -9.02 0.56 -11.68
CA ALA A 35 -10.23 -0.25 -11.57
C ALA A 35 -10.25 -1.06 -10.26
N GLY A 36 -9.10 -1.57 -9.81
CA GLY A 36 -8.93 -2.22 -8.51
C GLY A 36 -9.28 -1.28 -7.35
N ILE A 37 -8.77 -0.05 -7.35
CA ILE A 37 -9.05 0.96 -6.32
C ILE A 37 -10.54 1.29 -6.26
N VAL A 38 -11.19 1.51 -7.41
CA VAL A 38 -12.63 1.82 -7.46
C VAL A 38 -13.46 0.66 -6.91
N ALA A 39 -13.17 -0.58 -7.32
CA ALA A 39 -13.87 -1.76 -6.82
C ALA A 39 -13.71 -1.97 -5.31
N GLU A 40 -12.51 -1.70 -4.78
CA GLU A 40 -12.25 -1.75 -3.33
C GLU A 40 -13.00 -0.63 -2.59
N ALA A 41 -13.02 0.59 -3.14
CA ALA A 41 -13.76 1.71 -2.58
C ALA A 41 -15.27 1.43 -2.52
N GLU A 42 -15.84 0.89 -3.59
CA GLU A 42 -17.26 0.46 -3.63
C GLU A 42 -17.54 -0.60 -2.56
N ALA A 43 -16.67 -1.60 -2.43
CA ALA A 43 -16.80 -2.66 -1.43
C ALA A 43 -16.68 -2.13 0.02
N ALA A 44 -15.86 -1.11 0.24
CA ALA A 44 -15.69 -0.42 1.51
C ALA A 44 -16.85 0.57 1.83
N GLY A 45 -17.77 0.80 0.89
CA GLY A 45 -18.91 1.69 1.08
C GLY A 45 -18.59 3.16 0.86
N ALA A 46 -17.68 3.47 -0.07
CA ALA A 46 -17.46 4.82 -0.57
C ALA A 46 -18.77 5.49 -1.00
N ASP A 47 -18.89 6.79 -0.73
CA ASP A 47 -20.00 7.61 -1.20
C ASP A 47 -19.90 7.91 -2.70
N GLU A 48 -21.01 8.40 -3.28
CA GLU A 48 -21.11 8.70 -4.71
C GLU A 48 -20.06 9.74 -5.12
N GLU A 49 -19.76 10.71 -4.25
CA GLU A 49 -18.83 11.77 -4.59
C GLU A 49 -17.35 11.33 -4.59
N GLN A 50 -16.96 10.39 -3.71
CA GLN A 50 -15.65 9.74 -3.80
C GLN A 50 -15.55 8.90 -5.07
N LEU A 51 -16.60 8.19 -5.47
CA LEU A 51 -16.60 7.40 -6.70
C LEU A 51 -16.54 8.29 -7.95
N ASP A 52 -17.25 9.43 -7.95
CA ASP A 52 -17.20 10.42 -9.03
C ASP A 52 -15.80 11.01 -9.20
N ALA A 53 -15.11 11.34 -8.09
CA ALA A 53 -13.74 11.84 -8.09
C ALA A 53 -12.72 10.82 -8.62
N LEU A 54 -13.09 9.54 -8.67
CA LEU A 54 -12.26 8.49 -9.24
C LEU A 54 -12.63 8.19 -10.70
N ALA A 55 -13.82 8.58 -11.18
CA ALA A 55 -14.39 8.03 -12.41
C ALA A 55 -13.55 8.24 -13.69
N ASP A 56 -12.70 9.26 -13.75
CA ASP A 56 -11.86 9.57 -14.92
C ASP A 56 -10.42 9.01 -14.85
N GLY A 57 -10.07 8.31 -13.76
CA GLY A 57 -8.76 7.71 -13.55
C GLY A 57 -7.69 8.68 -13.03
N VAL A 58 -8.03 9.95 -12.78
CA VAL A 58 -7.06 10.98 -12.36
C VAL A 58 -7.64 11.85 -11.26
N VAL A 59 -7.14 11.68 -10.04
CA VAL A 59 -7.50 12.56 -8.92
C VAL A 59 -6.74 13.88 -9.01
N THR A 60 -7.47 15.00 -9.06
CA THR A 60 -6.93 16.35 -8.93
C THR A 60 -6.80 16.76 -7.46
N TYR A 61 -6.01 17.82 -7.20
CA TYR A 61 -5.90 18.36 -5.85
C TYR A 61 -7.24 18.88 -5.30
N ASP A 62 -8.08 19.47 -6.15
CA ASP A 62 -9.38 20.00 -5.74
C ASP A 62 -10.34 18.87 -5.32
N GLU A 63 -10.32 17.73 -6.03
CA GLU A 63 -11.08 16.52 -5.65
C GLU A 63 -10.56 15.92 -4.36
N TYR A 64 -9.23 15.78 -4.23
CA TYR A 64 -8.58 15.36 -2.99
C TYR A 64 -8.99 16.24 -1.79
N GLU A 65 -8.86 17.56 -1.92
CA GLU A 65 -9.21 18.50 -0.87
C GLU A 65 -10.70 18.40 -0.52
N THR A 66 -11.56 18.33 -1.52
CA THR A 66 -13.01 18.21 -1.34
C THR A 66 -13.39 16.94 -0.59
N SER A 67 -12.85 15.79 -0.98
CA SER A 67 -13.08 14.50 -0.31
C SER A 67 -12.59 14.51 1.13
N MET A 68 -11.39 15.05 1.38
CA MET A 68 -10.88 15.21 2.75
C MET A 68 -11.76 16.14 3.60
N GLN A 69 -12.23 17.26 3.05
CA GLN A 69 -13.13 18.17 3.76
C GLN A 69 -14.46 17.49 4.15
N ARG A 70 -14.97 16.58 3.31
CA ARG A 70 -16.16 15.76 3.63
C ARG A 70 -15.88 14.79 4.77
N ALA A 71 -14.76 14.07 4.72
CA ALA A 71 -14.34 13.21 5.83
C ALA A 71 -14.21 14.00 7.15
N PHE A 72 -13.62 15.20 7.10
CA PHE A 72 -13.53 16.08 8.28
C PHE A 72 -14.88 16.58 8.77
N ALA A 73 -15.85 16.83 7.88
CA ALA A 73 -17.20 17.18 8.27
C ALA A 73 -17.88 16.01 9.00
N CYS A 74 -17.80 14.79 8.45
CA CYS A 74 -18.27 13.57 9.12
C CYS A 74 -17.66 13.41 10.51
N MET A 75 -16.34 13.57 10.64
CA MET A 75 -15.67 13.48 11.94
C MET A 75 -16.18 14.54 12.94
N ARG A 76 -16.37 15.79 12.50
CA ARG A 76 -16.92 16.84 13.36
C ARG A 76 -18.34 16.51 13.82
N ASP A 77 -19.16 15.93 12.95
CA ASP A 77 -20.53 15.49 13.28
C ASP A 77 -20.53 14.32 14.28
N GLN A 78 -19.52 13.45 14.23
CA GLN A 78 -19.28 12.40 15.23
C GLN A 78 -18.71 12.92 16.56
N GLY A 79 -18.39 14.22 16.65
CA GLY A 79 -17.87 14.86 17.87
C GLY A 79 -16.34 14.91 17.97
N PHE A 80 -15.61 14.63 16.90
CA PHE A 80 -14.17 14.92 16.86
C PHE A 80 -13.91 16.41 16.67
N THR A 81 -12.79 16.88 17.19
CA THR A 81 -12.21 18.17 16.79
C THR A 81 -11.23 17.94 15.66
N VAL A 82 -11.42 18.61 14.51
CA VAL A 82 -10.52 18.55 13.37
C VAL A 82 -9.96 19.94 13.07
N THR A 83 -8.65 20.09 13.21
CA THR A 83 -7.90 21.33 12.95
C THR A 83 -7.06 21.15 11.69
N VAL A 84 -7.22 22.04 10.71
CA VAL A 84 -6.40 22.08 9.49
C VAL A 84 -5.41 23.24 9.61
N ASN A 85 -4.12 22.93 9.52
CA ASN A 85 -3.01 23.87 9.72
C ASN A 85 -2.48 24.44 8.39
N GLY A 86 -3.07 24.05 7.26
CA GLY A 86 -2.64 24.42 5.91
C GLY A 86 -2.28 23.17 5.11
N THR A 87 -1.24 23.28 4.30
CA THR A 87 -0.71 22.19 3.49
C THR A 87 0.74 21.90 3.82
N LYS A 88 1.20 20.70 3.47
CA LYS A 88 2.61 20.29 3.53
C LYS A 88 2.99 19.50 2.30
N GLU A 89 4.26 19.57 1.93
CA GLU A 89 4.85 18.72 0.92
C GLU A 89 5.29 17.39 1.54
N SER A 90 4.93 16.28 0.90
CA SER A 90 5.33 14.94 1.31
C SER A 90 5.51 14.07 0.07
N ARG A 91 6.69 13.49 -0.11
CA ARG A 91 6.98 12.59 -1.26
C ARG A 91 6.58 13.18 -2.62
N GLY A 92 6.85 14.46 -2.80
CA GLY A 92 6.55 15.18 -4.03
C GLY A 92 5.11 15.61 -4.21
N VAL A 93 4.19 15.30 -3.29
CA VAL A 93 2.79 15.75 -3.36
C VAL A 93 2.45 16.73 -2.25
N THR A 94 1.53 17.65 -2.57
CA THR A 94 0.91 18.55 -1.60
C THR A 94 -0.22 17.82 -0.85
N LEU A 95 -0.14 17.78 0.47
CA LEU A 95 -1.14 17.17 1.35
C LEU A 95 -1.73 18.20 2.32
N LEU A 96 -2.95 17.96 2.79
CA LEU A 96 -3.49 18.73 3.91
C LEU A 96 -2.73 18.38 5.20
N ASP A 97 -2.32 19.41 5.94
CA ASP A 97 -1.78 19.23 7.29
C ASP A 97 -2.88 19.41 8.31
N PHE A 98 -3.23 18.36 9.03
CA PHE A 98 -4.36 18.37 9.96
C PHE A 98 -4.11 17.53 11.20
N GLN A 99 -4.92 17.79 12.23
CA GLN A 99 -4.94 17.06 13.48
C GLN A 99 -6.39 16.71 13.86
N VAL A 100 -6.60 15.48 14.32
CA VAL A 100 -7.88 14.99 14.83
C VAL A 100 -7.73 14.68 16.32
N ALA A 101 -8.66 15.17 17.12
CA ALA A 101 -8.70 14.91 18.56
C ALA A 101 -10.11 14.46 18.99
N GLY A 102 -10.16 13.40 19.80
CA GLY A 102 -11.38 12.99 20.50
C GLY A 102 -11.75 14.00 21.59
N THR A 103 -13.03 14.34 21.69
CA THR A 103 -13.54 15.30 22.71
C THR A 103 -14.39 14.63 23.79
N THR A 104 -14.82 13.39 23.54
CA THR A 104 -15.68 12.58 24.41
C THR A 104 -15.10 11.17 24.56
N ALA A 105 -15.64 10.40 25.52
CA ALA A 105 -15.28 8.98 25.68
C ALA A 105 -15.64 8.12 24.45
N ALA A 106 -16.66 8.49 23.67
CA ALA A 106 -17.03 7.77 22.46
C ALA A 106 -16.05 8.02 21.30
N THR A 107 -15.44 9.20 21.28
CA THR A 107 -14.46 9.64 20.26
C THR A 107 -13.01 9.48 20.72
N ASP A 108 -12.76 8.84 21.86
CA ASP A 108 -11.42 8.66 22.38
C ASP A 108 -10.62 7.75 21.44
N LEU A 109 -9.63 8.31 20.75
CA LEU A 109 -8.78 7.61 19.78
C LEU A 109 -7.89 6.53 20.44
N ALA A 110 -7.74 6.56 21.78
CA ALA A 110 -7.11 5.46 22.50
C ALA A 110 -7.98 4.19 22.52
N THR A 111 -9.29 4.32 22.25
CA THR A 111 -10.24 3.20 22.22
C THR A 111 -10.52 2.72 20.80
N ASP A 112 -10.86 1.44 20.65
CA ASP A 112 -11.22 0.84 19.36
C ASP A 112 -12.47 1.52 18.76
N ALA A 113 -13.46 1.85 19.61
CA ALA A 113 -14.68 2.52 19.17
C ALA A 113 -14.41 3.90 18.58
N GLY A 114 -13.55 4.71 19.21
CA GLY A 114 -13.18 6.02 18.68
C GLY A 114 -12.44 5.92 17.35
N ARG A 115 -11.51 4.94 17.20
CA ARG A 115 -10.81 4.74 15.92
C ARG A 115 -11.74 4.27 14.81
N ALA A 116 -12.65 3.35 15.11
CA ALA A 116 -13.62 2.85 14.14
C ALA A 116 -14.54 3.98 13.61
N LEU A 117 -14.94 4.94 14.45
CA LEU A 117 -15.72 6.10 13.98
C LEU A 117 -14.93 7.02 13.04
N MET A 118 -13.64 7.20 13.31
CA MET A 118 -12.77 8.00 12.45
C MET A 118 -12.51 7.29 11.11
N GLU A 119 -12.21 5.99 11.17
CA GLU A 119 -11.99 5.11 10.02
C GLU A 119 -13.22 5.07 9.11
N ASP A 120 -14.41 4.89 9.68
CA ASP A 120 -15.69 4.92 8.96
C ASP A 120 -15.91 6.25 8.20
N CYS A 121 -15.55 7.39 8.79
CA CYS A 121 -15.60 8.67 8.08
C CYS A 121 -14.56 8.76 6.95
N THR A 122 -13.36 8.23 7.13
CA THR A 122 -12.33 8.26 6.07
C THR A 122 -12.65 7.30 4.94
N GLU A 123 -13.05 6.06 5.24
CA GLU A 123 -13.37 5.03 4.23
C GLU A 123 -14.48 5.50 3.31
N ARG A 124 -15.57 6.02 3.87
CA ARG A 124 -16.71 6.49 3.08
C ARG A 124 -16.41 7.69 2.21
N HIS A 125 -15.57 8.63 2.67
CA HIS A 125 -15.51 9.97 2.06
C HIS A 125 -14.18 10.31 1.37
N SER A 126 -13.06 9.66 1.73
CA SER A 126 -11.76 10.14 1.26
C SER A 126 -10.68 9.09 1.06
N ALA A 127 -10.78 7.87 1.61
CA ALA A 127 -9.66 6.94 1.67
C ALA A 127 -9.09 6.56 0.29
N ALA A 128 -9.94 6.26 -0.69
CA ALA A 128 -9.52 5.90 -2.03
C ALA A 128 -9.02 7.11 -2.83
N VAL A 129 -9.63 8.29 -2.65
CA VAL A 129 -9.16 9.55 -3.27
C VAL A 129 -7.79 9.95 -2.72
N ASP A 130 -7.60 9.88 -1.41
CA ASP A 130 -6.34 10.18 -0.72
C ASP A 130 -5.21 9.23 -1.17
N THR A 131 -5.51 7.93 -1.21
CA THR A 131 -4.57 6.91 -1.71
C THR A 131 -4.18 7.17 -3.16
N SER A 132 -5.16 7.44 -4.03
CA SER A 132 -4.93 7.73 -5.44
C SER A 132 -4.13 9.02 -5.64
N TRP A 133 -4.42 10.08 -4.89
CA TRP A 133 -3.68 11.34 -4.94
C TRP A 133 -2.21 11.14 -4.54
N GLN A 134 -1.95 10.41 -3.45
CA GLN A 134 -0.60 10.18 -2.96
C GLN A 134 0.23 9.23 -3.83
N ALA A 135 -0.42 8.32 -4.56
CA ALA A 135 0.26 7.29 -5.34
C ALA A 135 0.34 7.59 -6.84
N LEU A 136 -0.73 8.15 -7.42
CA LEU A 136 -0.96 8.22 -8.87
C LEU A 136 -1.04 9.64 -9.42
N SER A 137 -0.99 10.68 -8.57
CA SER A 137 -0.92 12.05 -9.07
C SER A 137 0.35 12.27 -9.92
N PRO A 138 0.32 13.19 -10.89
CA PRO A 138 1.49 13.44 -11.75
C PRO A 138 2.77 13.76 -10.97
N ASP A 139 2.64 14.48 -9.84
CA ASP A 139 3.78 14.85 -9.01
C ASP A 139 4.31 13.66 -8.19
N ALA A 140 3.43 12.77 -7.70
CA ALA A 140 3.82 11.51 -7.06
C ALA A 140 4.60 10.60 -8.02
N VAL A 141 4.08 10.41 -9.23
CA VAL A 141 4.74 9.61 -10.28
C VAL A 141 6.11 10.22 -10.61
N ALA A 142 6.17 11.52 -10.85
CA ALA A 142 7.44 12.19 -11.15
C ALA A 142 8.44 12.13 -9.97
N PHE A 143 7.98 12.13 -8.72
CA PHE A 143 8.82 11.94 -7.54
C PHE A 143 9.38 10.52 -7.49
N ASN A 144 8.54 9.52 -7.70
CA ASN A 144 8.95 8.11 -7.70
C ASN A 144 9.94 7.81 -8.83
N ASP A 145 9.74 8.36 -10.03
CA ASP A 145 10.69 8.22 -11.15
C ASP A 145 12.09 8.76 -10.78
N ARG A 146 12.14 9.92 -10.10
CA ARG A 146 13.40 10.50 -9.63
C ARG A 146 14.02 9.69 -8.50
N LEU A 147 13.20 9.18 -7.58
CA LEU A 147 13.62 8.32 -6.49
C LEU A 147 14.29 7.07 -7.04
N GLU A 148 13.62 6.39 -7.97
CA GLU A 148 14.11 5.17 -8.60
C GLU A 148 15.40 5.42 -9.36
N ALA A 149 15.44 6.44 -10.22
CA ALA A 149 16.63 6.80 -10.97
C ALA A 149 17.83 7.13 -10.06
N ALA A 150 17.59 7.75 -8.90
CA ALA A 150 18.64 8.12 -7.96
C ALA A 150 19.10 6.96 -7.07
N LEU A 151 18.17 6.14 -6.57
CA LEU A 151 18.43 5.21 -5.48
C LEU A 151 18.48 3.73 -5.90
N ALA A 152 17.93 3.35 -7.06
CA ALA A 152 17.97 1.93 -7.47
C ALA A 152 19.42 1.43 -7.66
N PRO A 153 20.32 2.14 -8.37
CA PRO A 153 21.69 1.68 -8.54
C PRO A 153 22.47 1.48 -7.21
N PRO A 154 22.52 2.46 -6.28
CA PRO A 154 23.24 2.25 -5.02
C PRO A 154 22.56 1.21 -4.11
N LEU A 155 21.23 1.06 -4.16
CA LEU A 155 20.53 0.03 -3.40
C LEU A 155 20.89 -1.38 -3.90
N LEU A 156 20.92 -1.58 -5.22
CA LEU A 156 21.38 -2.82 -5.84
C LEU A 156 22.85 -3.12 -5.50
N GLU A 157 23.72 -2.10 -5.53
CA GLU A 157 25.13 -2.25 -5.14
C GLU A 157 25.27 -2.69 -3.67
N CYS A 158 24.51 -2.08 -2.75
CA CYS A 158 24.50 -2.46 -1.33
C CYS A 158 24.07 -3.91 -1.13
N LEU A 159 22.96 -4.32 -1.74
CA LEU A 159 22.43 -5.68 -1.64
C LEU A 159 23.46 -6.71 -2.14
N ARG A 160 24.15 -6.41 -3.24
CA ARG A 160 25.22 -7.25 -3.78
C ARG A 160 26.45 -7.29 -2.88
N GLY A 161 26.77 -6.19 -2.19
CA GLY A 161 27.82 -6.14 -1.17
C GLY A 161 27.58 -7.10 0.00
N TYR A 162 26.34 -7.54 0.20
CA TYR A 162 25.94 -8.53 1.21
C TYR A 162 25.58 -9.90 0.63
N ASP A 163 26.01 -10.18 -0.61
CA ASP A 163 25.78 -11.44 -1.31
C ASP A 163 24.27 -11.80 -1.47
N VAL A 164 23.38 -10.79 -1.52
CA VAL A 164 21.97 -11.01 -1.85
C VAL A 164 21.83 -11.22 -3.37
N ASP A 165 21.18 -12.32 -3.75
CA ASP A 165 20.93 -12.66 -5.16
C ASP A 165 19.75 -11.83 -5.69
N VAL A 166 20.06 -10.80 -6.49
CA VAL A 166 19.09 -9.83 -7.02
C VAL A 166 19.31 -9.66 -8.52
N PRO A 167 18.26 -9.82 -9.37
CA PRO A 167 18.33 -9.58 -10.81
C PRO A 167 18.87 -8.18 -11.16
N ASP A 168 19.56 -8.06 -12.29
CA ASP A 168 20.06 -6.76 -12.80
C ASP A 168 18.92 -5.79 -13.18
N ASP A 169 17.75 -6.32 -13.50
CA ASP A 169 16.54 -5.62 -13.91
C ASP A 169 15.48 -5.56 -12.81
N ALA A 170 15.85 -5.84 -11.55
CA ALA A 170 14.96 -5.71 -10.41
C ALA A 170 14.43 -4.26 -10.28
N THR A 171 13.12 -4.14 -10.15
CA THR A 171 12.42 -2.88 -9.89
C THR A 171 12.76 -2.31 -8.52
N MET A 172 12.56 -1.00 -8.32
CA MET A 172 12.73 -0.39 -6.99
C MET A 172 11.92 -1.12 -5.89
N HIS A 173 10.70 -1.58 -6.20
CA HIS A 173 9.91 -2.36 -5.25
C HIS A 173 10.59 -3.67 -4.83
N GLU A 174 11.10 -4.45 -5.79
CA GLU A 174 11.83 -5.69 -5.51
C GLU A 174 13.11 -5.44 -4.71
N LEU A 175 13.86 -4.37 -5.04
CA LEU A 175 15.04 -3.97 -4.28
C LEU A 175 14.71 -3.64 -2.82
N VAL A 176 13.61 -2.91 -2.57
CA VAL A 176 13.12 -2.60 -1.22
C VAL A 176 12.75 -3.88 -0.48
N LEU A 177 12.03 -4.82 -1.10
CA LEU A 177 11.66 -6.10 -0.50
C LEU A 177 12.89 -6.94 -0.12
N HIS A 178 13.88 -7.02 -1.01
CA HIS A 178 15.14 -7.71 -0.73
C HIS A 178 15.90 -7.07 0.44
N SER A 179 15.90 -5.73 0.53
CA SER A 179 16.54 -5.04 1.65
C SER A 179 15.82 -5.29 2.98
N GLN A 180 14.49 -5.36 2.98
CA GLN A 180 13.73 -5.68 4.20
C GLN A 180 13.99 -7.12 4.67
N ASP A 181 14.00 -8.08 3.74
CA ASP A 181 14.36 -9.48 4.07
C ASP A 181 15.79 -9.60 4.60
N LEU A 182 16.75 -8.85 4.03
CA LEU A 182 18.12 -8.77 4.56
C LEU A 182 18.13 -8.24 6.00
N LEU A 183 17.44 -7.13 6.27
CA LEU A 183 17.38 -6.52 7.60
C LEU A 183 16.76 -7.46 8.64
N VAL A 184 15.71 -8.22 8.26
CA VAL A 184 15.07 -9.21 9.13
C VAL A 184 16.02 -10.37 9.48
N ARG A 185 16.89 -10.77 8.54
CA ARG A 185 17.87 -11.84 8.76
C ARG A 185 19.08 -11.37 9.56
N ASP A 186 19.46 -10.11 9.40
CA ASP A 186 20.63 -9.50 10.01
C ASP A 186 20.39 -7.99 10.22
N GLU A 187 19.97 -7.64 11.44
CA GLU A 187 19.62 -6.26 11.82
C GLU A 187 20.78 -5.26 11.68
N SER A 188 22.01 -5.75 11.51
CA SER A 188 23.18 -4.89 11.28
C SER A 188 23.36 -4.45 9.83
N LYS A 189 22.52 -4.95 8.91
CA LYS A 189 22.59 -4.68 7.46
C LYS A 189 21.31 -3.98 7.00
N ASP A 190 21.38 -2.66 6.90
CA ASP A 190 20.24 -1.83 6.52
C ASP A 190 20.56 -1.02 5.26
N CYS A 191 20.43 -1.66 4.10
CA CYS A 191 20.69 -1.01 2.83
C CYS A 191 19.77 0.19 2.56
N LEU A 192 18.52 0.20 3.06
CA LEU A 192 17.61 1.34 2.88
C LEU A 192 18.10 2.57 3.64
N THR A 193 18.57 2.39 4.87
CA THR A 193 19.19 3.48 5.64
C THR A 193 20.51 3.92 5.01
N ASP A 194 21.35 2.99 4.56
CA ASP A 194 22.67 3.29 3.99
C ASP A 194 22.59 4.13 2.73
N VAL A 195 21.59 3.87 1.86
CA VAL A 195 21.37 4.67 0.64
C VAL A 195 20.54 5.94 0.88
N GLY A 196 20.11 6.20 2.12
CA GLY A 196 19.33 7.37 2.47
C GLY A 196 17.87 7.34 1.98
N TYR A 197 17.28 6.16 1.78
CA TYR A 197 15.92 6.00 1.24
C TYR A 197 14.88 6.79 2.05
N PHE A 198 14.93 6.72 3.38
CA PHE A 198 13.95 7.37 4.27
C PHE A 198 14.14 8.88 4.44
N THR A 199 15.30 9.41 4.05
CA THR A 199 15.64 10.82 4.17
C THR A 199 15.68 11.53 2.82
N TRP A 200 15.45 10.80 1.72
CA TRP A 200 15.40 11.34 0.38
C TRP A 200 14.17 12.24 0.17
N ASN A 201 14.39 13.39 -0.44
CA ASN A 201 13.39 14.45 -0.56
C ASN A 201 13.30 15.07 -1.97
N GLY A 202 13.86 14.42 -2.99
CA GLY A 202 13.89 14.93 -4.37
C GLY A 202 15.24 15.52 -4.74
#